data_AF-A0A935H419-F1
#
_entry.id   AF-A0A935H419-F1
#
_cell.length_a   1.000
_cell.length_b   1.000
_cell.length_c   1.000
_cell.angle_alpha   90.00
_cell.angle_beta   90.00
_cell.angle_gamma   90.00
#
_symmetry.space_group_name_H-M   'P 1'
#
loop_
_entity.id
_entity.type
_entity.pdbx_description
1 polymer ?
#
loop_
_entity_poly.entity_id
_entity_poly.type
_entity_poly.pdbx_seq_one_letter_code
_entity_poly.pdbx_strand_id
1 'polypeptide(L)' 'MQFERPHHQRIAHVLGALDGTTLRQYGCLFGGGTCIALQCGEFRESVDIDFLVSDAAGYRELRQLLTGPRGLAAIT' A
#
# COMPACT_ATOMS: atom_id res chain seq x y z
N MET A 1 0.84 12.24 -11.85
CA MET A 1 0.33 11.56 -13.06
C MET A 1 -1.08 11.11 -12.75
N GLN A 2 -2.03 11.33 -13.66
CA GLN A 2 -3.36 10.76 -13.53
C GLN A 2 -3.32 9.38 -14.22
N PHE A 3 -3.72 8.33 -13.52
CA PHE A 3 -3.87 7.01 -14.13
C PHE A 3 -5.10 7.02 -15.05
N GLU A 4 -5.02 6.34 -16.19
CA GLU A 4 -6.10 6.29 -17.19
C GLU A 4 -7.13 5.20 -16.84
N ARG A 5 -6.68 4.08 -16.24
CA ARG A 5 -7.58 2.96 -15.94
C ARG A 5 -8.39 3.23 -14.67
N PRO A 6 -9.72 3.02 -14.67
CA PRO A 6 -10.55 3.24 -13.49
C PRO A 6 -10.11 2.46 -12.24
N HIS A 7 -9.61 1.22 -12.41
CA HIS A 7 -9.08 0.44 -11.28
C HIS A 7 -7.81 1.06 -10.69
N HIS A 8 -6.88 1.50 -11.52
CA HIS A 8 -5.64 2.12 -11.06
C HIS A 8 -5.89 3.50 -10.43
N GLN A 9 -6.87 4.27 -10.91
CA GLN A 9 -7.32 5.49 -10.23
C GLN A 9 -7.84 5.20 -8.82
N ARG A 10 -8.66 4.14 -8.65
CA ARG A 10 -9.14 3.72 -7.32
C ARG A 10 -8.00 3.26 -6.42
N ILE A 11 -7.05 2.47 -6.95
CA ILE A 11 -5.88 2.04 -6.19
C ILE A 11 -5.04 3.24 -5.75
N ALA A 12 -4.80 4.20 -6.64
CA ALA A 12 -4.09 5.43 -6.32
C ALA A 12 -4.79 6.25 -5.24
N HIS A 13 -6.13 6.31 -5.29
CA HIS A 13 -6.92 6.95 -4.26
C HIS A 13 -6.75 6.25 -2.90
N VAL A 14 -6.83 4.91 -2.86
CA VAL A 14 -6.59 4.12 -1.64
C VAL A 14 -5.17 4.36 -1.12
N LEU A 15 -4.15 4.23 -1.97
CA LEU A 15 -2.75 4.45 -1.60
C LEU A 15 -2.50 5.87 -1.08
N GLY A 16 -3.17 6.87 -1.67
CA GLY A 16 -3.09 8.27 -1.26
C GLY A 16 -3.81 8.57 0.06
N ALA A 17 -4.71 7.71 0.50
CA ALA A 17 -5.38 7.81 1.79
C ALA A 17 -4.60 7.11 2.93
N LEU A 18 -3.52 6.37 2.62
CA LEU A 18 -2.72 5.70 3.65
C LEU A 18 -1.66 6.63 4.23
N ASP A 19 -1.38 6.48 5.53
CA ASP A 19 -0.27 7.15 6.20
C ASP A 19 1.08 6.51 5.79
N GLY A 20 1.65 7.06 4.71
CA GLY A 20 2.95 6.67 4.19
C GLY A 20 4.11 6.86 5.17
N THR A 21 3.99 7.77 6.15
CA THR A 21 5.04 7.99 7.16
C THR A 21 5.06 6.83 8.15
N THR A 22 3.90 6.46 8.69
CA THR A 22 3.76 5.31 9.59
C THR A 22 4.14 4.01 8.90
N LEU A 23 3.68 3.80 7.66
CA LEU A 23 4.06 2.61 6.87
C LEU A 23 5.59 2.53 6.68
N ARG A 24 6.23 3.64 6.32
CA ARG A 24 7.69 3.70 6.14
C ARG A 24 8.44 3.47 7.45
N GLN A 25 7.93 3.96 8.59
CA GLN A 25 8.53 3.72 9.91
C GLN A 25 8.63 2.22 10.21
N TYR A 26 7.63 1.43 9.84
CA TYR A 26 7.64 -0.02 10.01
C TYR A 26 8.33 -0.78 8.87
N GLY A 27 8.98 -0.09 7.92
CA GLY A 27 9.60 -0.72 6.76
C GLY A 27 8.58 -1.35 5.79
N CYS A 28 7.32 -0.91 5.84
CA CYS A 28 6.24 -1.40 4.98
C CYS A 28 6.18 -0.58 3.69
N LEU A 29 6.37 -1.25 2.55
CA LEU A 29 6.52 -0.63 1.23
C LEU A 29 5.50 -1.21 0.26
N PHE A 30 4.86 -0.34 -0.54
CA PHE A 30 3.99 -0.78 -1.62
C PHE A 30 4.79 -1.50 -2.70
N GLY A 31 4.35 -2.70 -3.07
CA GLY A 31 5.07 -3.60 -3.96
C GLY A 31 4.15 -4.46 -4.82
N GLY A 32 4.68 -5.59 -5.27
CA GLY A 32 3.92 -6.55 -6.06
C GLY A 32 3.63 -6.10 -7.50
N GLY A 33 2.73 -6.83 -8.16
CA GLY A 33 2.44 -6.69 -9.58
C GLY A 33 1.83 -5.34 -9.93
N THR A 34 1.05 -4.76 -9.02
CA THR A 34 0.38 -3.47 -9.23
C THR A 34 1.36 -2.32 -9.10
N CYS A 35 2.31 -2.35 -8.16
CA CYS A 35 3.37 -1.33 -8.09
C CYS A 35 4.15 -1.24 -9.40
N ILE A 36 4.55 -2.38 -9.98
CA ILE A 36 5.23 -2.44 -11.27
C ILE A 36 4.31 -1.93 -12.40
N ALA A 37 3.03 -2.33 -12.41
CA ALA A 37 2.06 -1.86 -13.41
C ALA A 37 1.91 -0.34 -13.41
N LEU A 38 1.78 0.29 -12.22
CA LEU A 38 1.65 1.73 -12.09
C LEU A 38 2.94 2.48 -12.47
N GLN A 39 4.12 1.95 -12.11
CA GLN A 39 5.41 2.55 -12.44
C GLN A 39 5.76 2.45 -13.93
N CYS A 40 5.33 1.39 -14.60
CA CYS A 40 5.58 1.15 -16.02
C CYS A 40 4.41 1.60 -16.93
N GLY A 41 3.73 2.69 -16.56
CA GLY A 41 2.73 3.34 -17.42
C GLY A 41 1.48 2.51 -17.70
N GLU A 42 1.02 1.72 -16.72
CA GLU A 42 -0.18 0.89 -16.82
C GLU A 42 -0.12 -0.17 -17.96
N PHE A 43 1.08 -0.69 -18.24
CA PHE A 43 1.35 -1.66 -19.33
C PHE A 43 0.45 -2.90 -19.30
N ARG A 44 -0.06 -3.27 -18.12
CA ARG A 44 -1.12 -4.25 -17.91
C ARG A 44 -2.05 -3.76 -16.81
N GLU A 45 -3.26 -4.30 -16.77
CA GLU A 45 -4.11 -4.13 -15.60
C GLU A 45 -3.68 -5.08 -14.47
N SER A 46 -3.56 -4.54 -13.27
CA SER A 46 -3.28 -5.26 -12.04
C SER A 46 -4.09 -4.63 -10.92
N VAL A 47 -4.81 -5.42 -10.14
CA VAL A 47 -5.87 -4.91 -9.26
C VAL A 47 -5.60 -5.10 -7.77
N ASP A 48 -4.62 -5.93 -7.42
CA ASP A 48 -4.26 -6.19 -6.03
C ASP A 48 -3.43 -5.05 -5.43
N ILE A 49 -3.42 -4.93 -4.10
CA ILE A 49 -2.58 -3.98 -3.38
C ILE A 49 -1.70 -4.76 -2.42
N ASP A 50 -0.45 -4.98 -2.81
CA ASP A 50 0.53 -5.72 -2.02
C ASP A 50 1.47 -4.78 -1.28
N PHE A 51 1.78 -5.13 -0.03
CA PHE A 51 2.81 -4.49 0.75
C PHE A 51 3.85 -5.51 1.20
N LEU A 52 5.11 -5.09 1.19
CA LEU A 52 6.24 -5.86 1.71
C LEU A 52 6.83 -5.16 2.91
N VAL A 53 7.05 -5.89 3.99
CA VAL A 53 7.70 -5.37 5.20
C VAL A 53 9.13 -5.89 5.26
N SER A 54 10.10 -4.97 5.31
CA SER A 54 11.53 -5.31 5.19
C SER A 54 12.17 -5.84 6.48
N ASP A 55 11.46 -5.78 7.61
CA ASP A 55 11.95 -6.19 8.93
C ASP A 55 10.88 -6.95 9.73
N ALA A 56 11.31 -7.98 10.47
CA ALA A 56 10.42 -8.84 11.24
C ALA A 56 9.79 -8.14 12.46
N ALA A 57 10.53 -7.24 13.12
CA ALA A 57 9.99 -6.45 14.23
C ALA A 57 8.94 -5.45 13.73
N GLY A 58 9.25 -4.74 12.63
CA GLY A 58 8.31 -3.87 11.93
C GLY A 58 7.03 -4.59 11.51
N TYR A 59 7.13 -5.81 10.96
CA TYR A 59 5.95 -6.62 10.60
C TYR A 59 5.09 -6.93 11.82
N ARG A 60 5.72 -7.35 12.93
CA ARG A 60 5.01 -7.70 14.17
C ARG A 60 4.28 -6.50 14.74
N GLU A 61 4.93 -5.35 14.81
CA GLU A 61 4.36 -4.11 15.36
C GLU A 61 3.22 -3.59 14.47
N LEU A 62 3.43 -3.55 13.16
CA LEU A 62 2.38 -3.16 12.21
C LEU A 62 1.18 -4.09 12.28
N ARG A 63 1.40 -5.41 12.39
CA ARG A 63 0.31 -6.38 12.54
C ARG A 63 -0.48 -6.14 13.83
N GLN A 64 0.18 -5.87 14.95
CA GLN A 64 -0.50 -5.53 16.20
C GLN A 64 -1.32 -4.23 16.07
N LEU A 65 -0.75 -3.20 15.43
CA LEU A 65 -1.42 -1.93 15.18
C LEU A 65 -2.72 -2.11 14.36
N LEU A 66 -2.63 -2.88 13.26
CA LEU A 66 -3.74 -3.09 12.33
C LEU A 66 -4.80 -4.09 12.81
N THR A 67 -4.45 -4.99 13.73
CA THR A 67 -5.41 -5.94 14.34
C THR A 67 -6.00 -5.43 15.66
N GLY A 68 -5.60 -4.24 16.10
CA GLY A 68 -6.16 -3.56 17.26
C GLY A 68 -7.54 -2.91 16.99
N PRO A 69 -8.12 -2.23 17.98
CA PRO A 69 -9.48 -1.67 17.89
C PRO A 69 -9.68 -0.63 16.78
N ARG A 70 -8.61 0.06 16.37
CA ARG A 70 -8.64 1.03 15.27
C ARG A 70 -8.63 0.38 13.89
N GLY A 71 -8.21 -0.89 13.79
CA GLY A 71 -8.11 -1.58 12.51
C GLY A 71 -7.25 -0.82 11.51
N LEU A 72 -7.75 -0.70 10.27
CA LEU A 72 -7.11 0.05 9.20
C LEU A 72 -7.03 1.57 9.49
N ALA A 73 -7.92 2.11 10.34
CA ALA A 73 -7.92 3.53 10.71
C ALA A 73 -6.66 3.96 11.50
N ALA A 74 -5.81 3.01 11.86
CA ALA A 74 -4.51 3.29 12.44
C ALA A 74 -3.46 3.77 11.39
N ILE A 75 -3.74 3.61 10.10
CA ILE A 75 -2.84 3.97 8.99
C ILE A 75 -3.56 4.72 7.85
N THR A 76 -4.68 5.37 8.14
CA THR A 76 -5.45 6.19 7.18
C THR A 76 -5.81 7.54 7.80
#